data_AF-A0A448WDK1-F1
#
_entry.id   AF-A0A448WDK1-F1
#
_cell.length_a   1.000
_cell.length_b   1.000
_cell.length_c   1.000
_cell.angle_alpha   90.00
_cell.angle_beta   90.00
_cell.angle_gamma   90.00
#
_symmetry.space_group_name_H-M   'P 1'
#
loop_
_entity.id
_entity.type
_entity.pdbx_description
1 polymer ?
#
loop_
_entity_poly.entity_id
_entity_poly.type
_entity_poly.pdbx_seq_one_letter_code
_entity_poly.pdbx_strand_id
1 'polypeptide(L)'
;MVTRWRTQFRQQMNLADNLAGSHAVDSLINYETVKYFNNEAHEVRVYDRLLTDFERASVRTATSLSLLNFGQAAIFSAGLASTMALVAHQIPLLPLVHEATTVMQKAAAGLTVGDLVLVNGLLFQLSVPLNLLGSQYREVRQSLVDMSNLMRLMDKEPRVKNIRSTGNEHITVSALIQRVVVAGQQAN
;
A
#
# COMPACT_ATOMS: atom_id res chain seq x y z
N MET A 1 -15.02 5.63 1.75
CA MET A 1 -15.29 5.45 0.30
C MET A 1 -14.04 5.62 -0.55
N VAL A 2 -13.27 6.69 -0.36
CA VAL A 2 -11.98 6.95 -1.02
C VAL A 2 -10.94 5.81 -0.91
N THR A 3 -10.81 5.17 0.25
CA THR A 3 -9.84 4.08 0.46
C THR A 3 -10.14 2.86 -0.40
N ARG A 4 -11.43 2.48 -0.58
CA ARG A 4 -11.81 1.35 -1.46
C ARG A 4 -11.55 1.67 -2.92
N TRP A 5 -11.86 2.89 -3.34
CA TRP A 5 -11.61 3.38 -4.70
C TRP A 5 -10.12 3.30 -5.06
N ARG A 6 -9.23 3.82 -4.19
CA ARG A 6 -7.76 3.75 -4.39
C ARG A 6 -7.20 2.33 -4.37
N THR A 7 -7.77 1.44 -3.56
CA THR A 7 -7.34 0.03 -3.53
C THR A 7 -7.57 -0.65 -4.88
N GLN A 8 -8.66 -0.34 -5.59
CA GLN A 8 -8.92 -0.91 -6.90
C GLN A 8 -7.91 -0.46 -7.96
N PHE A 9 -7.49 0.81 -7.98
CA PHE A 9 -6.42 1.28 -8.89
C PHE A 9 -5.09 0.59 -8.60
N ARG A 10 -4.72 0.44 -7.32
CA ARG A 10 -3.50 -0.29 -6.94
C ARG A 10 -3.57 -1.77 -7.30
N GLN A 11 -4.73 -2.41 -7.16
CA GLN A 11 -4.90 -3.80 -7.58
C GLN A 11 -4.73 -3.96 -9.10
N GLN A 12 -5.33 -3.06 -9.89
CA GLN A 12 -5.16 -3.07 -11.35
C GLN A 12 -3.69 -2.83 -11.75
N MET A 13 -3.02 -1.87 -11.12
CA MET A 13 -1.60 -1.61 -11.34
C MET A 13 -0.75 -2.85 -11.01
N ASN A 14 -0.99 -3.49 -9.86
CA ASN A 14 -0.26 -4.70 -9.47
C ASN A 14 -0.52 -5.87 -10.43
N LEU A 15 -1.74 -6.02 -10.96
CA LEU A 15 -2.04 -7.08 -11.94
C LEU A 15 -1.28 -6.85 -13.25
N ALA A 16 -1.27 -5.61 -13.75
CA ALA A 16 -0.52 -5.25 -14.96
C ALA A 16 1.00 -5.45 -14.77
N ASP A 17 1.53 -5.06 -13.61
CA ASP A 17 2.95 -5.27 -13.23
C ASP A 17 3.32 -6.76 -13.22
N ASN A 18 2.50 -7.61 -12.59
CA ASN A 18 2.71 -9.05 -12.59
C ASN A 18 2.68 -9.64 -13.99
N LEU A 19 1.73 -9.22 -14.85
CA LEU A 19 1.64 -9.72 -16.23
C LEU A 19 2.88 -9.33 -17.06
N ALA A 20 3.31 -8.07 -16.98
CA ALA A 20 4.51 -7.59 -17.67
C ALA A 20 5.77 -8.32 -17.16
N GLY A 21 5.92 -8.44 -15.85
CA GLY A 21 7.04 -9.12 -15.20
C GLY A 21 7.08 -10.61 -15.53
N SER A 22 5.95 -11.32 -15.43
CA SER A 22 5.85 -12.73 -15.77
C SER A 22 6.19 -12.99 -17.25
N HIS A 23 5.69 -12.15 -18.16
CA HIS A 23 6.01 -12.29 -19.59
C HIS A 23 7.50 -12.08 -19.85
N ALA A 24 8.11 -11.04 -19.29
CA ALA A 24 9.54 -10.80 -19.47
C ALA A 24 10.40 -11.96 -18.97
N VAL A 25 10.06 -12.51 -17.80
CA VAL A 25 10.75 -13.69 -17.25
C VAL A 25 10.59 -14.91 -18.15
N ASP A 26 9.38 -15.16 -18.67
CA ASP A 26 9.12 -16.30 -19.55
C ASP A 26 9.89 -16.18 -20.88
N SER A 27 9.93 -14.99 -21.50
CA SER A 27 10.72 -14.74 -22.71
C SER A 27 12.23 -14.93 -22.48
N LEU A 28 12.73 -14.60 -21.27
CA LEU A 28 14.14 -14.78 -20.91
C LEU A 28 14.49 -16.25 -20.62
N ILE A 29 13.63 -16.97 -19.91
CA ILE A 29 13.81 -18.40 -19.65
C ILE A 29 13.77 -19.18 -20.98
N ASN A 30 12.87 -18.79 -21.89
CA ASN A 30 12.71 -19.40 -23.21
C ASN A 30 13.51 -18.70 -24.32
N TYR A 31 14.63 -18.04 -23.99
CA TYR A 31 15.44 -17.26 -24.94
C TYR A 31 15.84 -18.06 -26.19
N GLU A 32 16.21 -19.34 -26.02
CA GLU A 32 16.58 -20.19 -27.15
C GLU A 32 15.42 -20.36 -28.13
N THR A 33 14.21 -20.66 -27.64
CA THR A 33 13.00 -20.78 -28.46
C THR A 33 12.72 -19.49 -29.22
N VAL A 34 12.81 -18.34 -28.54
CA VAL A 34 12.60 -17.02 -29.16
C VAL A 34 13.61 -16.79 -30.29
N LYS A 35 14.88 -17.13 -30.07
CA LYS A 35 15.94 -17.03 -31.08
C LYS A 35 15.78 -18.02 -32.24
N TYR A 36 15.40 -19.25 -31.95
CA TYR A 36 15.15 -20.29 -32.95
C TYR A 36 14.06 -19.88 -33.94
N PHE A 37 13.01 -19.21 -33.47
CA PHE A 37 11.91 -18.72 -34.30
C PHE A 37 12.08 -17.26 -34.77
N ASN A 38 13.19 -16.60 -34.43
CA ASN A 38 13.47 -15.19 -34.77
C ASN A 38 12.30 -14.26 -34.36
N ASN A 39 11.74 -14.51 -33.17
CA ASN A 39 10.51 -13.90 -32.68
C ASN A 39 10.74 -12.74 -31.70
N GLU A 40 11.97 -12.22 -31.59
CA GLU A 40 12.36 -11.18 -30.63
C GLU A 40 11.52 -9.91 -30.80
N ALA A 41 11.31 -9.47 -32.04
CA ALA A 41 10.49 -8.30 -32.33
C ALA A 41 9.01 -8.51 -31.94
N HIS A 42 8.52 -9.75 -31.93
CA HIS A 42 7.19 -10.06 -31.43
C HIS A 42 7.15 -9.96 -29.91
N GLU A 43 8.06 -10.64 -29.21
CA GLU A 43 8.17 -10.63 -27.75
C GLU A 43 8.31 -9.20 -27.20
N VAL A 44 9.17 -8.38 -27.83
CA VAL A 44 9.35 -6.96 -27.46
C VAL A 44 8.06 -6.16 -27.63
N ARG A 45 7.29 -6.36 -28.72
CA ARG A 45 6.01 -5.66 -28.92
C ARG A 45 4.93 -6.12 -27.96
N VAL A 46 4.93 -7.39 -27.56
CA VAL A 46 3.99 -7.87 -26.54
C VAL A 46 4.34 -7.27 -25.18
N TYR A 47 5.62 -7.31 -24.80
CA TYR A 47 6.10 -6.68 -23.58
C TYR A 47 5.81 -5.17 -23.54
N ASP A 48 6.07 -4.44 -24.63
CA ASP A 48 5.80 -3.00 -24.74
C ASP A 48 4.32 -2.66 -24.52
N ARG A 49 3.40 -3.48 -25.04
CA ARG A 49 1.96 -3.33 -24.76
C ARG A 49 1.62 -3.56 -23.29
N LEU A 50 2.16 -4.61 -22.68
CA LEU A 50 1.94 -4.90 -21.26
C LEU A 50 2.50 -3.77 -20.38
N LEU A 51 3.66 -3.22 -20.76
CA LEU A 51 4.29 -2.10 -20.08
C LEU A 51 3.45 -0.82 -20.21
N THR A 52 2.91 -0.54 -21.39
CA THR A 52 2.00 0.60 -21.62
C THR A 52 0.75 0.52 -20.72
N ASP A 53 0.18 -0.67 -20.54
CA ASP A 53 -0.98 -0.87 -19.66
C ASP A 53 -0.61 -0.68 -18.18
N PHE A 54 0.56 -1.15 -17.76
CA PHE A 54 1.12 -0.87 -16.44
C PHE A 54 1.32 0.63 -16.21
N GLU A 55 1.94 1.34 -17.15
CA GLU A 55 2.17 2.78 -17.06
C GLU A 55 0.87 3.56 -16.90
N ARG A 56 -0.15 3.24 -17.71
CA ARG A 56 -1.49 3.85 -17.61
C ARG A 56 -2.11 3.61 -16.24
N ALA A 57 -2.03 2.39 -15.71
CA ALA A 57 -2.54 2.04 -14.39
C ALA A 57 -1.75 2.73 -13.26
N SER A 58 -0.44 2.87 -13.41
CA SER A 58 0.46 3.55 -12.48
C SER A 58 0.17 5.06 -12.42
N VAL A 59 0.03 5.72 -13.58
CA VAL A 59 -0.35 7.13 -13.67
C VAL A 59 -1.70 7.37 -13.00
N ARG A 60 -2.72 6.54 -13.26
CA ARG A 60 -4.03 6.65 -12.59
C ARG A 60 -3.93 6.49 -11.07
N THR A 61 -3.07 5.59 -10.61
CA THR A 61 -2.82 5.40 -9.18
C THR A 61 -2.18 6.66 -8.57
N ALA A 62 -1.16 7.23 -9.21
CA ALA A 62 -0.48 8.44 -8.75
C ALA A 62 -1.39 9.69 -8.80
N THR A 63 -2.17 9.86 -9.87
CA THR A 63 -3.11 10.98 -9.99
C THR A 63 -4.24 10.89 -8.98
N SER A 64 -4.73 9.68 -8.65
CA SER A 64 -5.75 9.50 -7.60
C SER A 64 -5.26 9.94 -6.21
N LEU A 65 -3.98 9.73 -5.89
CA LEU A 65 -3.36 10.22 -4.66
C LEU A 65 -3.20 11.74 -4.70
N SER A 66 -2.76 12.29 -5.83
CA SER A 66 -2.56 13.72 -6.00
C SER A 66 -3.86 14.51 -5.93
N LEU A 67 -4.94 14.02 -6.54
CA LEU A 67 -6.27 14.61 -6.48
C LEU A 67 -6.81 14.65 -5.04
N LEU A 68 -6.51 13.61 -4.26
CA LEU A 68 -6.90 13.55 -2.85
C LEU A 68 -6.14 14.56 -2.01
N ASN A 69 -4.82 14.63 -2.18
CA ASN A 69 -3.99 15.63 -1.51
C ASN A 69 -4.42 17.05 -1.89
N PHE A 70 -4.78 17.28 -3.16
CA PHE A 70 -5.35 18.54 -3.62
C PHE A 70 -6.69 18.85 -2.94
N GLY A 71 -7.59 17.88 -2.85
CA GLY A 71 -8.87 18.05 -2.14
C GLY A 71 -8.68 18.37 -0.64
N GLN A 72 -7.74 17.71 0.02
CA GLN A 72 -7.38 18.02 1.41
C GLN A 72 -6.78 19.42 1.55
N ALA A 73 -5.85 19.80 0.66
CA ALA A 73 -5.25 21.14 0.64
C ALA A 73 -6.30 22.23 0.34
N ALA A 74 -7.26 21.95 -0.54
CA ALA A 74 -8.36 22.87 -0.86
C ALA A 74 -9.31 23.06 0.33
N ILE A 75 -9.72 21.97 1.02
CA ILE A 75 -10.54 22.05 2.24
C ILE A 75 -9.80 22.82 3.33
N PHE A 76 -8.51 22.52 3.52
CA PHE A 76 -7.70 23.20 4.52
C PHE A 76 -7.53 24.68 4.22
N SER A 77 -7.18 25.03 2.98
CA SER A 77 -7.01 26.41 2.54
C SER A 77 -8.33 27.19 2.59
N ALA A 78 -9.45 26.57 2.23
CA ALA A 78 -10.78 27.18 2.33
C ALA A 78 -11.22 27.37 3.79
N GLY A 79 -10.93 26.40 4.68
CA GLY A 79 -11.19 26.52 6.11
C GLY A 79 -10.38 27.65 6.74
N LEU A 80 -9.10 27.75 6.38
CA LEU A 80 -8.24 28.84 6.83
C LEU A 80 -8.66 30.20 6.26
N ALA A 81 -9.00 30.27 4.97
CA ALA A 81 -9.53 31.49 4.36
C ALA A 81 -10.83 31.92 5.05
N SER A 82 -11.69 30.97 5.44
CA SER A 82 -12.93 31.24 6.16
C SER A 82 -12.68 31.76 7.58
N THR A 83 -11.74 31.19 8.34
CA THR A 83 -11.42 31.69 9.69
C THR A 83 -10.76 33.07 9.64
N MET A 84 -9.86 33.30 8.69
CA MET A 84 -9.28 34.62 8.45
C MET A 84 -10.35 35.63 8.03
N ALA A 85 -11.28 35.23 7.15
CA ALA A 85 -12.40 36.06 6.74
C ALA A 85 -13.33 36.39 7.91
N LEU A 86 -13.75 35.41 8.71
CA LEU A 86 -14.64 35.62 9.87
C LEU A 86 -14.08 36.58 10.92
N VAL A 87 -12.75 36.64 11.04
CA VAL A 87 -12.09 37.57 11.98
C VAL A 87 -11.92 38.94 11.35
N ALA A 88 -11.59 38.99 10.05
CA ALA A 88 -11.56 40.23 9.29
C ALA A 88 -12.96 40.85 9.14
N HIS A 89 -14.01 40.04 9.24
CA HIS A 89 -15.39 40.40 8.96
C HIS A 89 -16.34 39.92 10.09
N GLN A 90 -16.78 40.71 11.08
CA GLN A 90 -17.25 42.11 11.06
C GLN A 90 -17.93 42.66 9.79
N ILE A 91 -17.89 41.98 8.62
CA ILE A 91 -18.60 42.33 7.38
C ILE A 91 -18.95 41.03 6.56
N PRO A 92 -20.18 40.54 6.57
CA PRO A 92 -20.53 39.17 6.14
C PRO A 92 -20.37 38.90 4.64
N LEU A 93 -19.59 37.89 4.21
CA LEU A 93 -19.66 37.31 2.85
C LEU A 93 -19.19 35.84 2.77
N LEU A 94 -19.88 34.87 3.40
CA LEU A 94 -20.15 33.56 2.76
C LEU A 94 -21.12 32.70 3.60
N PRO A 95 -22.32 32.37 3.09
CA PRO A 95 -23.38 31.71 3.85
C PRO A 95 -23.26 30.17 3.96
N LEU A 96 -22.15 29.57 3.51
CA LEU A 96 -22.01 28.09 3.45
C LEU A 96 -21.45 27.46 4.74
N VAL A 97 -21.01 28.25 5.71
CA VAL A 97 -20.43 27.75 6.98
C VAL A 97 -21.26 28.24 8.17
N HIS A 98 -22.58 28.05 8.13
CA HIS A 98 -23.46 28.56 9.19
C HIS A 98 -23.50 27.69 10.46
N GLU A 99 -23.11 26.41 10.40
CA GLU A 99 -23.37 25.48 11.52
C GLU A 99 -22.18 25.24 12.45
N ALA A 100 -20.94 25.31 11.95
CA ALA A 100 -19.74 25.15 12.80
C ALA A 100 -19.34 26.44 13.56
N THR A 101 -19.95 27.57 13.21
CA THR A 101 -19.50 28.93 13.53
C THR A 101 -20.21 29.53 14.75
N THR A 102 -20.92 28.72 15.53
CA THR A 102 -21.59 29.18 16.77
C THR A 102 -20.71 29.05 18.01
N VAL A 103 -19.69 28.19 17.99
CA VAL A 103 -18.82 27.96 19.16
C VAL A 103 -17.78 29.08 19.32
N MET A 104 -17.21 29.60 18.23
CA MET A 104 -16.20 30.66 18.30
C MET A 104 -16.81 32.06 18.51
N GLN A 105 -18.07 32.27 18.14
CA GLN A 105 -18.73 33.56 18.30
C GLN A 105 -18.93 33.97 19.77
N LYS A 106 -18.95 33.00 20.70
CA LYS A 106 -19.04 33.24 22.15
C LYS A 106 -17.69 33.54 22.82
N ALA A 107 -16.57 33.18 22.20
CA ALA A 107 -15.23 33.42 22.73
C ALA A 107 -14.55 34.69 22.16
N ALA A 108 -15.14 35.30 21.13
CA ALA A 108 -14.61 36.45 20.40
C ALA A 108 -14.76 37.81 21.12
N ALA A 109 -15.01 37.82 22.43
CA ALA A 109 -14.86 39.03 23.23
C ALA A 109 -13.37 39.19 23.60
N GLY A 110 -12.54 39.67 22.65
CA GLY A 110 -11.17 40.14 22.94
C GLY A 110 -9.98 39.42 22.28
N LEU A 111 -10.18 38.69 21.18
CA LEU A 111 -9.06 38.06 20.45
C LEU A 111 -8.26 39.08 19.62
N THR A 112 -6.93 39.07 19.76
CA THR A 112 -6.03 39.97 19.03
C THR A 112 -5.61 39.37 17.68
N VAL A 113 -5.09 40.21 16.77
CA VAL A 113 -4.53 39.74 15.48
C VAL A 113 -3.40 38.71 15.70
N GLY A 114 -2.69 38.80 16.83
CA GLY A 114 -1.65 37.83 17.23
C GLY A 114 -2.21 36.45 17.57
N ASP A 115 -3.37 36.37 18.22
CA ASP A 115 -4.04 35.10 18.53
C ASP A 115 -4.50 34.39 17.25
N LEU A 116 -4.80 35.14 16.19
CA LEU A 116 -5.14 34.59 14.89
C LEU A 116 -3.97 33.91 14.18
N VAL A 117 -2.83 34.60 14.17
CA VAL A 117 -1.60 34.06 13.58
C VAL A 117 -1.18 32.82 14.37
N LEU A 118 -1.36 32.82 15.69
CA LEU A 118 -1.11 31.67 16.56
C LEU A 118 -2.03 30.48 16.21
N VAL A 119 -3.33 30.69 16.11
CA VAL A 119 -4.29 29.64 15.74
C VAL A 119 -4.01 29.09 14.33
N ASN A 120 -3.70 29.95 13.37
CA ASN A 120 -3.31 29.53 12.03
C ASN A 120 -2.03 28.66 12.06
N GLY A 121 -1.00 29.11 12.78
CA GLY A 121 0.24 28.35 12.96
C GLY A 121 0.02 26.99 13.62
N LEU A 122 -0.86 26.91 14.63
CA LEU A 122 -1.22 25.66 15.30
C LEU A 122 -2.03 24.72 14.40
N LEU A 123 -2.97 25.26 13.60
CA LEU A 123 -3.72 24.47 12.61
C LEU A 123 -2.80 23.88 11.53
N PHE A 124 -1.81 24.65 11.06
CA PHE A 124 -0.80 24.13 10.14
C PHE A 124 0.01 22.99 10.75
N GLN A 125 0.47 23.16 12.00
CA GLN A 125 1.19 22.12 12.74
C GLN A 125 0.38 20.84 12.93
N LEU A 126 -0.94 20.93 13.08
CA LEU A 126 -1.85 19.78 13.16
C LEU A 126 -2.16 19.17 11.79
N SER A 127 -2.19 19.96 10.73
CA SER A 127 -2.52 19.49 9.38
C SER A 127 -1.48 18.55 8.77
N VAL A 128 -0.20 18.78 9.07
CA VAL A 128 0.91 17.96 8.55
C VAL A 128 0.81 16.49 9.00
N PRO A 129 0.68 16.16 10.31
CA PRO A 129 0.51 14.79 10.75
C PRO A 129 -0.81 14.17 10.28
N LEU A 130 -1.89 14.95 10.18
CA LEU A 130 -3.20 14.47 9.67
C LEU A 130 -3.13 14.03 8.20
N ASN A 131 -2.36 14.73 7.35
CA ASN A 131 -2.14 14.33 5.95
C ASN A 131 -1.40 12.98 5.85
N LEU A 132 -0.54 12.68 6.81
CA LEU A 132 0.24 11.44 6.85
C LEU A 132 -0.53 10.26 7.47
N LEU A 133 -1.59 10.51 8.25
CA LEU A 133 -2.34 9.44 8.93
C LEU A 133 -2.92 8.40 7.96
N GLY A 134 -3.32 8.81 6.75
CA GLY A 134 -3.87 7.88 5.77
C GLY A 134 -2.85 6.84 5.28
N SER A 135 -1.60 7.24 5.05
CA SER A 135 -0.52 6.32 4.69
C SER A 135 -0.04 5.52 5.89
N GLN A 136 0.16 6.19 7.04
CA GLN A 136 0.66 5.57 8.27
C GLN A 136 -0.31 4.51 8.81
N TYR A 137 -1.62 4.79 8.82
CA TYR A 137 -2.63 3.81 9.23
C TYR A 137 -2.58 2.54 8.37
N ARG A 138 -2.43 2.70 7.05
CA ARG A 138 -2.34 1.57 6.12
C ARG A 138 -1.06 0.77 6.32
N GLU A 139 0.05 1.46 6.57
CA GLU A 139 1.36 0.84 6.84
C GLU A 139 1.35 0.04 8.13
N VAL A 140 0.88 0.62 9.24
CA VAL A 140 0.72 -0.10 10.52
C VAL A 140 -0.18 -1.32 10.37
N ARG A 141 -1.32 -1.17 9.66
CA ARG A 141 -2.21 -2.31 9.42
C ARG A 141 -1.53 -3.42 8.62
N GLN A 142 -0.71 -3.07 7.63
CA GLN A 142 0.05 -4.05 6.85
C GLN A 142 1.11 -4.74 7.72
N SER A 143 1.88 -3.98 8.51
CA SER A 143 2.88 -4.54 9.44
C SER A 143 2.27 -5.53 10.43
N LEU A 144 1.05 -5.27 10.91
CA LEU A 144 0.32 -6.21 11.78
C LEU A 144 -0.08 -7.50 11.06
N VAL A 145 -0.51 -7.41 9.79
CA VAL A 145 -0.82 -8.59 8.96
C VAL A 145 0.44 -9.41 8.69
N ASP A 146 1.54 -8.74 8.33
CA ASP A 146 2.81 -9.38 8.05
C ASP A 146 3.37 -10.09 9.30
N MET A 147 3.26 -9.44 10.46
CA MET A 147 3.64 -10.05 11.74
C MET A 147 2.77 -11.27 12.08
N SER A 148 1.46 -11.20 11.83
CA SER A 148 0.57 -12.36 11.99
C SER A 148 0.99 -13.53 11.10
N ASN A 149 1.40 -13.26 9.86
CA ASN A 149 1.89 -14.30 8.94
C ASN A 149 3.21 -14.92 9.44
N LEU A 150 4.15 -14.11 9.95
CA LEU A 150 5.39 -14.62 10.53
C LEU A 150 5.14 -15.50 11.76
N MET A 151 4.22 -15.10 12.65
CA MET A 151 3.85 -15.94 13.80
C MET A 151 3.24 -17.28 13.34
N ARG A 152 2.41 -17.29 12.30
CA ARG A 152 1.87 -18.53 11.72
C ARG A 152 2.93 -19.42 11.10
N LEU A 153 4.02 -18.84 10.58
CA LEU A 153 5.18 -19.62 10.11
C LEU A 153 5.98 -20.21 11.27
N MET A 154 6.14 -19.46 12.37
CA MET A 154 6.79 -19.97 13.58
C MET A 154 6.01 -21.12 14.23
N ASP A 155 4.68 -21.08 14.20
CA ASP A 155 3.83 -22.14 14.75
C ASP A 155 3.75 -23.39 13.85
N LYS A 156 4.34 -23.36 12.65
CA LYS A 156 4.27 -24.46 11.72
C LYS A 156 5.27 -25.54 12.13
N GLU A 157 4.76 -26.72 12.53
CA GLU A 157 5.63 -27.82 12.91
C GLU A 157 6.47 -28.32 11.72
N PRO A 158 7.78 -28.54 11.91
CA PRO A 158 8.64 -29.08 10.87
C PRO A 158 8.20 -30.50 10.48
N ARG A 159 8.11 -30.75 9.18
CA ARG A 159 7.66 -32.02 8.60
C ARG A 159 8.57 -33.21 8.96
N VAL A 160 9.79 -32.93 9.38
CA VAL A 160 10.76 -33.92 9.88
C VAL A 160 11.18 -33.48 11.28
N LYS A 161 10.70 -34.19 12.30
CA LYS A 161 11.13 -34.01 13.68
C LYS A 161 12.34 -34.91 13.93
N ASN A 162 13.43 -34.32 14.42
CA ASN A 162 14.63 -35.10 14.76
C ASN A 162 14.33 -35.92 16.02
N ILE A 163 14.25 -37.24 15.86
CA ILE A 163 14.20 -38.17 16.99
C ILE A 163 15.59 -38.19 17.62
N ARG A 164 15.69 -37.93 18.93
CA ARG A 164 16.97 -38.08 19.66
C ARG A 164 17.49 -39.48 19.39
N SER A 165 18.62 -39.59 18.72
CA SER A 165 19.32 -40.86 18.53
C SER A 165 19.83 -41.31 19.90
N THR A 166 19.01 -42.08 20.61
CA THR A 166 19.45 -42.89 21.74
C THR A 166 20.03 -44.17 21.17
N GLY A 167 21.37 -44.23 21.13
CA GLY A 167 22.10 -45.46 20.90
C GLY A 167 22.56 -45.63 19.46
N ASN A 168 23.81 -46.05 19.34
CA ASN A 168 24.53 -46.34 18.11
C ASN A 168 23.86 -47.54 17.38
N GLU A 169 22.81 -47.28 16.61
CA GLU A 169 22.17 -48.32 15.79
C GLU A 169 23.06 -48.61 14.57
N HIS A 170 23.67 -49.80 14.54
CA HIS A 170 24.26 -50.36 13.33
C HIS A 170 23.13 -50.65 12.33
N ILE A 171 22.82 -49.68 11.47
CA ILE A 171 21.84 -49.84 10.39
C ILE A 171 22.51 -50.55 9.21
N THR A 172 22.15 -51.80 8.96
CA THR A 172 22.58 -52.54 7.76
C THR A 172 21.95 -51.91 6.51
N VAL A 173 22.73 -51.73 5.44
CA VAL A 173 22.33 -51.04 4.18
C VAL A 173 21.00 -51.55 3.61
N SER A 174 20.71 -52.86 3.71
CA SER A 174 19.44 -53.43 3.26
C SER A 174 18.21 -52.89 4.01
N ALA A 175 18.32 -52.63 5.31
CA ALA A 175 17.22 -52.08 6.10
C ALA A 175 16.96 -50.60 5.75
N LEU A 176 18.01 -49.86 5.36
CA LEU A 176 17.89 -48.48 4.90
C LEU A 176 17.19 -48.41 3.53
N ILE A 177 17.58 -49.27 2.59
CA ILE A 177 16.97 -49.34 1.26
C ILE A 177 15.48 -49.68 1.36
N GLN A 178 15.11 -50.67 2.19
CA GLN A 178 13.71 -51.05 2.41
C GLN A 178 12.89 -49.86 2.95
N ARG A 179 13.44 -49.10 3.91
CA ARG A 179 12.76 -47.94 4.50
C ARG A 179 12.62 -46.76 3.52
N VAL A 180 13.63 -46.51 2.68
CA VAL A 180 13.57 -45.46 1.64
C VAL A 180 12.54 -45.81 0.56
N VAL A 181 12.47 -47.08 0.14
CA VAL A 181 11.49 -47.55 -0.86
C VAL A 181 10.06 -47.40 -0.34
N VAL A 182 9.80 -47.78 0.92
CA VAL A 182 8.47 -47.64 1.53
C VAL A 182 8.10 -46.17 1.75
N ALA A 183 9.05 -45.31 2.14
CA ALA A 183 8.81 -43.88 2.28
C ALA A 183 8.51 -43.19 0.93
N GLY A 184 9.13 -43.65 -0.16
CA GLY A 184 8.86 -43.16 -1.51
C GLY A 184 7.45 -43.47 -2.03
N GLN A 185 6.80 -44.54 -1.54
CA GLN A 185 5.44 -44.89 -1.93
C GLN A 185 4.34 -44.15 -1.15
N GLN A 186 4.65 -43.55 -0.01
CA GLN A 186 3.68 -42.78 0.79
C GLN A 186 3.73 -41.26 0.53
N ALA A 187 4.64 -40.80 -0.33
CA ALA A 187 4.84 -39.39 -0.64
C ALA A 187 4.23 -38.96 -2.00
N ASN A 188 3.47 -39.84 -2.65
CA ASN A 188 2.73 -39.61 -3.89
C ASN A 188 1.23 -39.83 -3.64
#